data_AF-A0A2E1GNS8-F1
#
_entry.id   AF-A0A2E1GNS8-F1
#
_cell.length_a   1.000
_cell.length_b   1.000
_cell.length_c   1.000
_cell.angle_alpha   90.00
_cell.angle_beta   90.00
_cell.angle_gamma   90.00
#
_symmetry.space_group_name_H-M   'P 1'
#
loop_
_entity.id
_entity.type
_entity.pdbx_description
1 polymer ?
#
loop_
_entity_poly.entity_id
_entity_poly.type
_entity_poly.pdbx_seq_one_letter_code
_entity_poly.pdbx_strand_id
1 'polypeptide(L)'
;MRIKNLLILSSLIVLAACSDKEEPLEDLFLELDSSAESVDYGDTFTLTWSSNASQCYAGGRWVGEKEITGSEEIEIKRGGSSTFILDCRRNNQFINQAVAVEIVKETSDYFIFSPPADTPDFSIEYAEDEKVVFTGQARGDVNDDNVPDVVFGVQIRKILDNTLVKSHLLQMLGGPFPLITEVVTDECDAISTLIPKDLDQDSFTDVIGTSNDYERQNLSTSKICLFKGTATGLVLDNELVTNDTSLDLANANLRVAGLVDRNNNVALDIYLLTETNEYWIEVGATDGPKFEEFDYDNTALTDLTVNNISAFDFDADSNEDLVFSTYDSNGAGKFITVPKSGDGTNWAETLVYDNVPNTKVVQTIVYDQDTELDVFVMGDGTPSNGIDLNPTSTLKVYETGEVNILENEVDIAYTKQATTSLNNSVVQADFDTDFDGGDILLSFENYGDTTASFLVIEKQETTDEEDVTTYEYVAQDDEELGLANIPEGHAFTVFIDYNSDFDIDVIFAVEGEVNAETNLTPVNFFIQTNESN
;
A
#
# COMPACT_ATOMS: atom_id res chain seq x y z
N MET A 1 11.72 98.79 -51.57
CA MET A 1 12.47 97.50 -51.46
C MET A 1 11.46 96.38 -51.67
N ARG A 2 11.11 96.13 -52.95
CA ARG A 2 11.40 94.91 -53.75
C ARG A 2 10.58 93.68 -53.34
N ILE A 3 9.47 93.44 -54.02
CA ILE A 3 8.92 92.10 -54.26
C ILE A 3 8.68 92.00 -55.78
N LYS A 4 9.43 91.12 -56.42
CA LYS A 4 9.30 90.72 -57.83
C LYS A 4 8.74 89.30 -57.84
N ASN A 5 7.74 89.09 -58.70
CA ASN A 5 7.57 87.98 -59.68
C ASN A 5 7.71 86.54 -59.16
N LEU A 6 6.94 85.54 -59.57
CA LEU A 6 6.21 85.31 -60.81
C LEU A 6 5.33 84.06 -60.60
N LEU A 7 4.11 84.04 -61.12
CA LEU A 7 3.32 82.82 -61.28
C LEU A 7 3.89 81.96 -62.42
N ILE A 8 4.02 80.64 -62.23
CA ILE A 8 3.94 79.63 -63.29
C ILE A 8 3.19 78.39 -62.80
N LEU A 9 2.25 77.96 -63.65
CA LEU A 9 1.34 76.83 -63.62
C LEU A 9 2.06 75.47 -63.51
N SER A 10 1.53 74.53 -62.74
CA SER A 10 1.85 73.10 -62.87
C SER A 10 0.57 72.27 -62.77
N SER A 11 0.30 71.55 -63.85
CA SER A 11 -0.82 70.64 -64.04
C SER A 11 -0.68 69.41 -63.14
N LEU A 12 -1.66 69.15 -62.27
CA LEU A 12 -1.79 67.89 -61.55
C LEU A 12 -2.62 66.92 -62.40
N ILE A 13 -1.99 65.82 -62.81
CA ILE A 13 -2.66 64.63 -63.34
C ILE A 13 -3.13 63.83 -62.12
N VAL A 14 -4.46 63.68 -61.97
CA VAL A 14 -5.06 62.81 -60.96
C VAL A 14 -5.08 61.38 -61.51
N LEU A 15 -4.17 60.54 -61.03
CA LEU A 15 -4.29 59.10 -61.13
C LEU A 15 -5.24 58.64 -60.02
N ALA A 16 -6.45 58.23 -60.41
CA ALA A 16 -7.34 57.48 -59.53
C ALA A 16 -6.76 56.07 -59.35
N ALA A 17 -5.99 55.87 -58.28
CA ALA A 17 -5.73 54.54 -57.76
C ALA A 17 -6.96 54.13 -56.94
N CYS A 18 -7.68 53.10 -57.39
CA CYS A 18 -8.58 52.37 -56.51
C CYS A 18 -7.69 51.70 -55.46
N SER A 19 -7.71 52.21 -54.24
CA SER A 19 -7.32 51.42 -53.08
C SER A 19 -8.43 50.40 -52.92
N ASP A 20 -8.21 49.17 -53.40
CA ASP A 20 -8.96 48.04 -52.88
C ASP A 20 -8.80 48.10 -51.36
N LYS A 21 -9.93 48.14 -50.65
CA LYS A 21 -9.92 48.01 -49.20
C LYS A 21 -9.36 46.64 -48.92
N GLU A 22 -8.20 46.56 -48.26
CA GLU A 22 -7.78 45.32 -47.62
C GLU A 22 -8.95 44.87 -46.74
N GLU A 23 -9.55 43.73 -47.09
CA GLU A 23 -10.44 43.05 -46.16
C GLU A 23 -9.59 42.72 -44.93
N PRO A 24 -10.05 43.09 -43.72
CA PRO A 24 -9.33 42.74 -42.51
C PRO A 24 -9.16 41.22 -42.50
N LEU A 25 -7.90 40.77 -42.33
CA LEU A 25 -7.61 39.35 -42.16
C LEU A 25 -8.47 38.81 -41.01
N GLU A 26 -9.17 37.70 -41.24
CA GLU A 26 -9.90 37.03 -40.16
C GLU A 26 -8.96 36.72 -39.00
N ASP A 27 -9.38 37.00 -37.77
CA ASP A 27 -8.62 36.64 -36.59
C ASP A 27 -8.48 35.11 -36.48
N LEU A 28 -7.37 34.65 -35.91
CA LEU A 28 -7.17 33.22 -35.64
C LEU A 28 -8.13 32.82 -34.52
N PHE A 29 -8.98 31.82 -34.76
CA PHE A 29 -9.87 31.27 -33.74
C PHE A 29 -9.63 29.78 -33.54
N LEU A 30 -10.01 29.31 -32.38
CA LEU A 30 -10.12 27.90 -32.02
C LEU A 30 -11.33 27.80 -31.08
N GLU A 31 -12.19 26.84 -31.37
CA GLU A 31 -13.27 26.38 -30.51
C GLU A 31 -13.01 24.90 -30.25
N LEU A 32 -12.94 24.52 -28.98
CA LEU A 32 -12.83 23.15 -28.49
C LEU A 32 -13.88 22.97 -27.40
N ASP A 33 -14.77 22.00 -27.60
CA ASP A 33 -15.89 21.71 -26.72
C ASP A 33 -15.93 20.21 -26.41
N SER A 34 -16.45 19.87 -25.23
CA SER A 34 -16.81 18.51 -24.84
C SER A 34 -18.32 18.36 -24.82
N SER A 35 -18.83 17.16 -25.11
CA SER A 35 -20.25 16.83 -24.94
C SER A 35 -20.67 16.72 -23.47
N ALA A 36 -19.73 16.58 -22.55
CA ALA A 36 -19.94 16.41 -21.12
C ALA A 36 -18.83 17.08 -20.29
N GLU A 37 -19.18 17.60 -19.11
CA GLU A 37 -18.23 18.10 -18.12
C GLU A 37 -17.83 17.02 -17.10
N SER A 38 -18.67 15.99 -16.95
CA SER A 38 -18.47 14.83 -16.09
C SER A 38 -19.09 13.60 -16.76
N VAL A 39 -18.43 12.46 -16.63
CA VAL A 39 -18.85 11.17 -17.20
C VAL A 39 -18.55 10.06 -16.20
N ASP A 40 -19.44 9.09 -16.10
CA ASP A 40 -19.23 7.91 -15.27
C ASP A 40 -18.16 7.00 -15.89
N TYR A 41 -17.48 6.20 -15.07
CA TYR A 41 -16.47 5.25 -15.52
C TYR A 41 -17.01 4.31 -16.62
N GLY A 42 -16.23 4.14 -17.69
CA GLY A 42 -16.56 3.29 -18.84
C GLY A 42 -17.54 3.92 -19.86
N ASP A 43 -18.14 5.08 -19.56
CA ASP A 43 -18.94 5.83 -20.53
C ASP A 43 -18.05 6.66 -21.48
N THR A 44 -18.54 6.88 -22.70
CA THR A 44 -17.84 7.68 -23.71
C THR A 44 -18.38 9.11 -23.76
N PHE A 45 -17.51 10.05 -24.15
CA PHE A 45 -17.89 11.43 -24.46
C PHE A 45 -17.25 11.86 -25.78
N THR A 46 -17.75 12.95 -26.36
CA THR A 46 -17.28 13.45 -27.65
C THR A 46 -16.61 14.81 -27.49
N LEU A 47 -15.38 14.92 -27.96
CA LEU A 47 -14.72 16.21 -28.20
C LEU A 47 -15.06 16.70 -29.60
N THR A 48 -15.40 17.97 -29.73
CA THR A 48 -15.62 18.65 -31.02
C THR A 48 -14.77 19.90 -31.09
N TRP A 49 -14.16 20.14 -32.24
CA TRP A 49 -13.33 21.34 -32.44
C TRP A 49 -13.44 21.92 -33.84
N SER A 50 -13.18 23.22 -33.92
CA SER A 50 -13.17 24.00 -35.16
C SER A 50 -12.17 25.15 -35.05
N SER A 51 -11.38 25.36 -36.10
CA SER A 51 -10.40 26.43 -36.18
C SER A 51 -10.18 26.87 -37.64
N ASN A 52 -9.81 28.13 -37.84
CA ASN A 52 -9.29 28.62 -39.13
C ASN A 52 -7.75 28.61 -39.19
N ALA A 53 -7.10 27.79 -38.36
CA ALA A 53 -5.67 27.56 -38.35
C ALA A 53 -5.17 26.79 -39.59
N SER A 54 -3.85 26.59 -39.69
CA SER A 54 -3.25 25.72 -40.71
C SER A 54 -2.88 24.35 -40.15
N GLN A 55 -2.63 24.24 -38.84
CA GLN A 55 -2.27 23.02 -38.14
C GLN A 55 -2.72 23.10 -36.69
N CYS A 56 -3.18 21.98 -36.12
CA CYS A 56 -3.56 21.86 -34.73
C CYS A 56 -2.95 20.59 -34.12
N TYR A 57 -2.46 20.68 -32.89
CA TYR A 57 -1.82 19.58 -32.17
C TYR A 57 -2.51 19.39 -30.83
N ALA A 58 -3.00 18.18 -30.58
CA ALA A 58 -3.56 17.77 -29.30
C ALA A 58 -2.45 17.52 -28.27
N GLY A 59 -2.75 17.86 -27.01
CA GLY A 59 -1.92 17.55 -25.84
C GLY A 59 -2.77 17.31 -24.58
N GLY A 60 -2.16 16.76 -23.53
CA GLY A 60 -2.87 16.30 -22.34
C GLY A 60 -3.24 14.82 -22.46
N ARG A 61 -4.49 14.45 -22.14
CA ARG A 61 -5.02 13.07 -22.20
C ARG A 61 -5.30 12.54 -23.62
N TRP A 62 -4.94 13.32 -24.63
CA TRP A 62 -5.01 12.98 -26.04
C TRP A 62 -3.80 13.60 -26.75
N VAL A 63 -3.35 13.00 -27.85
CA VAL A 63 -2.11 13.41 -28.51
C VAL A 63 -2.22 13.34 -30.04
N GLY A 64 -1.32 14.05 -30.70
CA GLY A 64 -1.13 13.98 -32.15
C GLY A 64 -1.68 15.17 -32.92
N GLU A 65 -1.43 15.19 -34.23
CA GLU A 65 -1.97 16.22 -35.13
C GLU A 65 -3.47 15.96 -35.34
N LYS A 66 -4.27 17.03 -35.25
CA LYS A 66 -5.71 17.00 -35.48
C LYS A 66 -6.04 17.87 -36.69
N GLU A 67 -7.03 17.45 -37.46
CA GLU A 67 -7.58 18.26 -38.54
C GLU A 67 -8.14 19.59 -38.00
N ILE A 68 -8.22 20.64 -38.82
CA ILE A 68 -8.66 21.97 -38.36
C ILE A 68 -10.16 22.03 -37.98
N THR A 69 -10.92 20.99 -38.30
CA THR A 69 -12.29 20.78 -37.81
C THR A 69 -12.50 19.29 -37.66
N GLY A 70 -13.05 18.86 -36.53
CA GLY A 70 -13.19 17.44 -36.26
C GLY A 70 -14.06 17.14 -35.04
N SER A 71 -14.25 15.85 -34.83
CA SER A 71 -14.92 15.28 -33.69
C SER A 71 -14.30 13.92 -33.39
N GLU A 72 -14.14 13.61 -32.11
CA GLU A 72 -13.54 12.37 -31.64
C GLU A 72 -14.29 11.88 -30.40
N GLU A 73 -14.73 10.63 -30.44
CA GLU A 73 -15.27 9.93 -29.28
C GLU A 73 -14.10 9.44 -28.44
N ILE A 74 -14.16 9.71 -27.14
CA ILE A 74 -13.11 9.44 -26.17
C ILE A 74 -13.73 8.59 -25.05
N GLU A 75 -12.96 7.60 -24.61
CA GLU A 75 -13.19 6.79 -23.43
C GLU A 75 -11.92 6.87 -22.57
N ILE A 76 -12.07 7.19 -21.29
CA ILE A 76 -10.96 7.27 -20.33
C ILE A 76 -11.32 6.40 -19.13
N LYS A 77 -10.39 5.52 -18.76
CA LYS A 77 -10.52 4.66 -17.59
C LYS A 77 -9.93 5.25 -16.33
N ARG A 78 -8.90 6.09 -16.45
CA ARG A 78 -8.31 6.75 -15.28
C ARG A 78 -9.28 7.77 -14.66
N GLY A 79 -9.56 7.59 -13.37
CA GLY A 79 -10.40 8.49 -12.58
C GLY A 79 -9.85 9.92 -12.48
N GLY A 80 -10.71 10.84 -12.07
CA GLY A 80 -10.39 12.24 -11.82
C GLY A 80 -10.45 13.14 -13.05
N SER A 81 -10.03 14.40 -12.87
CA SER A 81 -10.04 15.42 -13.93
C SER A 81 -9.07 15.10 -15.08
N SER A 82 -9.65 14.85 -16.26
CA SER A 82 -8.93 14.65 -17.52
C SER A 82 -8.91 15.91 -18.39
N THR A 83 -7.73 16.50 -18.58
CA THR A 83 -7.56 17.73 -19.39
C THR A 83 -7.14 17.44 -20.83
N PHE A 84 -7.84 18.05 -21.79
CA PHE A 84 -7.64 17.96 -23.23
C PHE A 84 -7.30 19.34 -23.79
N ILE A 85 -6.09 19.50 -24.31
CA ILE A 85 -5.57 20.76 -24.86
C ILE A 85 -5.47 20.66 -26.38
N LEU A 86 -5.88 21.70 -27.11
CA LEU A 86 -5.64 21.82 -28.55
C LEU A 86 -4.85 23.10 -28.83
N ASP A 87 -3.66 22.94 -29.41
CA ASP A 87 -2.78 24.03 -29.82
C ASP A 87 -2.85 24.22 -31.34
N CYS A 88 -3.40 25.34 -31.79
CA CYS A 88 -3.55 25.65 -33.21
C CYS A 88 -2.65 26.81 -33.65
N ARG A 89 -2.08 26.70 -34.86
CA ARG A 89 -1.19 27.72 -35.42
C ARG A 89 -1.54 28.10 -36.86
N ARG A 90 -1.34 29.37 -37.16
CA ARG A 90 -1.44 29.92 -38.52
C ARG A 90 -0.34 30.96 -38.73
N ASN A 91 0.61 30.65 -39.62
CA ASN A 91 1.82 31.46 -39.81
C ASN A 91 2.56 31.67 -38.47
N ASN A 92 2.65 32.92 -37.99
CA ASN A 92 3.27 33.28 -36.71
C ASN A 92 2.25 33.53 -35.58
N GLN A 93 0.98 33.17 -35.78
CA GLN A 93 -0.08 33.26 -34.77
C GLN A 93 -0.31 31.88 -34.15
N PHE A 94 -0.49 31.87 -32.83
CA PHE A 94 -0.76 30.68 -32.03
C PHE A 94 -1.99 30.95 -31.17
N ILE A 95 -2.84 29.95 -31.00
CA ILE A 95 -3.97 29.95 -30.09
C ILE A 95 -4.07 28.56 -29.46
N ASN A 96 -4.48 28.50 -28.20
CA ASN A 96 -4.74 27.26 -27.51
C ASN A 96 -6.07 27.32 -26.76
N GLN A 97 -6.69 26.16 -26.60
CA GLN A 97 -7.86 25.98 -25.75
C GLN A 97 -7.73 24.65 -25.02
N ALA A 98 -8.31 24.58 -23.83
CA ALA A 98 -8.38 23.37 -23.04
C ALA A 98 -9.82 23.12 -22.59
N VAL A 99 -10.20 21.86 -22.51
CA VAL A 99 -11.41 21.40 -21.81
C VAL A 99 -10.99 20.37 -20.78
N ALA A 100 -11.64 20.37 -19.63
CA ALA A 100 -11.50 19.33 -18.62
C ALA A 100 -12.80 18.55 -18.55
N VAL A 101 -12.68 17.24 -18.37
CA VAL A 101 -13.80 16.32 -18.17
C VAL A 101 -13.49 15.49 -16.94
N GLU A 102 -14.41 15.48 -15.99
CA GLU A 102 -14.31 14.70 -14.76
C GLU A 102 -14.73 13.25 -15.01
N ILE A 103 -13.87 12.28 -14.68
CA ILE A 103 -14.20 10.85 -14.77
C ILE A 103 -14.54 10.37 -13.37
N VAL A 104 -15.82 10.08 -13.14
CA VAL A 104 -16.34 9.68 -11.83
C VAL A 104 -16.24 8.16 -11.71
N LYS A 105 -15.52 7.70 -10.69
CA LYS A 105 -15.44 6.30 -10.29
C LYS A 105 -16.15 6.12 -8.96
N GLU A 106 -16.83 5.00 -8.81
CA GLU A 106 -17.21 4.46 -7.50
C GLU A 106 -16.10 3.52 -7.00
N THR A 107 -16.08 3.19 -5.71
CA THR A 107 -15.05 2.32 -5.11
C THR A 107 -14.84 1.01 -5.89
N SER A 108 -15.92 0.41 -6.42
CA SER A 108 -15.84 -0.83 -7.22
C SER A 108 -15.09 -0.68 -8.55
N ASP A 109 -15.04 0.51 -9.12
CA ASP A 109 -14.40 0.79 -10.42
C ASP A 109 -12.86 0.79 -10.32
N TYR A 110 -12.32 0.76 -9.10
CA TYR A 110 -10.89 0.61 -8.82
C TYR A 110 -10.45 -0.86 -8.69
N PHE A 111 -11.37 -1.82 -8.81
CA PHE A 111 -11.10 -3.25 -8.64
C PHE A 111 -11.71 -4.09 -9.77
N ILE A 112 -11.17 -3.94 -10.98
CA ILE A 112 -11.62 -4.66 -12.19
C ILE A 112 -10.63 -5.77 -12.52
N PHE A 113 -10.71 -6.89 -11.79
CA PHE A 113 -9.79 -8.00 -12.02
C PHE A 113 -10.07 -8.73 -13.33
N SER A 114 -9.01 -9.09 -14.04
CA SER A 114 -9.05 -10.02 -15.18
C SER A 114 -9.60 -11.40 -14.75
N PRO A 115 -10.22 -12.20 -15.64
CA PRO A 115 -10.70 -13.53 -15.29
C PRO A 115 -9.56 -14.44 -14.78
N PRO A 116 -9.79 -15.29 -13.77
CA PRO A 116 -8.76 -16.20 -13.28
C PRO A 116 -8.31 -17.16 -14.38
N ALA A 117 -7.03 -17.50 -14.38
CA ALA A 117 -6.46 -18.46 -15.32
C ALA A 117 -7.06 -19.87 -15.12
N ASP A 118 -7.12 -20.66 -16.20
CA ASP A 118 -7.58 -22.06 -16.15
C ASP A 118 -6.69 -22.96 -15.28
N THR A 119 -5.44 -22.54 -15.05
CA THR A 119 -4.43 -23.26 -14.27
C THR A 119 -3.80 -22.33 -13.25
N PRO A 120 -3.53 -22.81 -12.02
CA PRO A 120 -2.85 -21.99 -11.03
C PRO A 120 -1.41 -21.69 -11.42
N ASP A 121 -0.91 -20.53 -11.00
CA ASP A 121 0.48 -20.11 -11.16
C ASP A 121 1.41 -20.88 -10.20
N PHE A 122 0.89 -21.23 -9.02
CA PHE A 122 1.58 -22.06 -8.05
C PHE A 122 0.58 -22.85 -7.20
N SER A 123 1.01 -23.99 -6.67
CA SER A 123 0.17 -24.78 -5.75
C SER A 123 1.02 -25.37 -4.62
N ILE A 124 0.44 -25.37 -3.42
CA ILE A 124 0.90 -26.19 -2.29
C ILE A 124 -0.18 -27.21 -1.95
N GLU A 125 0.20 -28.32 -1.30
CA GLU A 125 -0.74 -29.38 -0.91
C GLU A 125 -0.64 -29.68 0.58
N TYR A 126 -1.77 -29.96 1.22
CA TYR A 126 -1.85 -30.33 2.64
C TYR A 126 -2.78 -31.52 2.86
N ALA A 127 -2.60 -32.26 3.95
CA ALA A 127 -3.40 -33.43 4.29
C ALA A 127 -4.70 -33.07 5.05
N GLU A 128 -5.64 -34.02 5.11
CA GLU A 128 -6.94 -33.84 5.81
C GLU A 128 -6.82 -33.48 7.31
N ASP A 129 -5.73 -33.89 7.98
CA ASP A 129 -5.46 -33.56 9.38
C ASP A 129 -4.59 -32.30 9.57
N GLU A 130 -4.41 -31.53 8.49
CA GLU A 130 -3.58 -30.32 8.41
C GLU A 130 -4.44 -29.10 8.06
N LYS A 131 -3.96 -27.92 8.45
CA LYS A 131 -4.49 -26.61 8.06
C LYS A 131 -3.38 -25.75 7.49
N VAL A 132 -3.77 -24.81 6.65
CA VAL A 132 -2.90 -23.78 6.10
C VAL A 132 -3.04 -22.52 6.95
N VAL A 133 -1.90 -21.91 7.26
CA VAL A 133 -1.80 -20.65 8.00
C VAL A 133 -0.94 -19.70 7.19
N PHE A 134 -1.54 -18.60 6.74
CA PHE A 134 -0.80 -17.50 6.13
C PHE A 134 -0.18 -16.66 7.25
N THR A 135 1.08 -16.30 7.10
CA THR A 135 1.81 -15.64 8.18
C THR A 135 2.13 -14.19 7.87
N GLY A 136 3.39 -13.89 7.55
CA GLY A 136 3.85 -12.54 7.25
C GLY A 136 3.91 -12.30 5.75
N GLN A 137 3.84 -11.02 5.38
CA GLN A 137 4.10 -10.51 4.04
C GLN A 137 5.18 -9.44 4.11
N ALA A 138 6.09 -9.45 3.14
CA ALA A 138 7.05 -8.41 2.89
C ALA A 138 6.90 -7.93 1.43
N ARG A 139 6.92 -6.62 1.22
CA ARG A 139 6.91 -5.99 -0.10
C ARG A 139 8.19 -5.20 -0.28
N GLY A 140 8.71 -5.15 -1.49
CA GLY A 140 9.91 -4.39 -1.85
C GLY A 140 10.40 -4.78 -3.22
N ASP A 141 11.60 -4.33 -3.59
CA ASP A 141 12.26 -4.70 -4.84
C ASP A 141 13.40 -5.67 -4.51
N VAL A 142 13.13 -6.98 -4.51
CA VAL A 142 14.11 -7.98 -4.07
C VAL A 142 15.10 -8.33 -5.18
N ASN A 143 14.88 -7.84 -6.40
CA ASN A 143 15.65 -8.16 -7.60
C ASN A 143 16.28 -6.95 -8.32
N ASP A 144 16.08 -5.73 -7.80
CA ASP A 144 16.54 -4.41 -8.29
C ASP A 144 16.09 -4.10 -9.73
N ASP A 145 14.83 -4.44 -10.08
CA ASP A 145 14.22 -4.13 -11.38
C ASP A 145 13.30 -2.91 -11.37
N ASN A 146 13.15 -2.25 -10.21
CA ASN A 146 12.24 -1.12 -9.92
C ASN A 146 10.75 -1.44 -10.11
N VAL A 147 10.39 -2.71 -10.04
CA VAL A 147 9.00 -3.17 -9.99
C VAL A 147 8.73 -3.77 -8.61
N PRO A 148 7.54 -3.54 -8.02
CA PRO A 148 7.22 -4.15 -6.74
C PRO A 148 7.24 -5.69 -6.83
N ASP A 149 7.91 -6.30 -5.87
CA ASP A 149 7.89 -7.73 -5.56
C ASP A 149 7.16 -7.98 -4.23
N VAL A 150 6.70 -9.22 -4.03
CA VAL A 150 6.12 -9.65 -2.75
C VAL A 150 6.66 -10.99 -2.31
N VAL A 151 6.89 -11.12 -1.01
CA VAL A 151 7.29 -12.34 -0.33
C VAL A 151 6.29 -12.62 0.77
N PHE A 152 5.81 -13.84 0.88
CA PHE A 152 4.83 -14.21 1.89
C PHE A 152 5.05 -15.62 2.43
N GLY A 153 4.78 -15.78 3.72
CA GLY A 153 4.95 -17.03 4.43
C GLY A 153 3.65 -17.83 4.45
N VAL A 154 3.78 -19.15 4.25
CA VAL A 154 2.68 -20.10 4.41
C VAL A 154 3.15 -21.28 5.25
N GLN A 155 2.42 -21.61 6.30
CA GLN A 155 2.71 -22.72 7.18
C GLN A 155 1.62 -23.78 7.07
N ILE A 156 2.04 -25.04 6.94
CA ILE A 156 1.16 -26.20 7.08
C ILE A 156 1.31 -26.72 8.51
N ARG A 157 0.21 -26.81 9.23
CA ARG A 157 0.19 -27.21 10.65
C ARG A 157 -0.83 -28.30 10.89
N LYS A 158 -0.62 -29.12 11.91
CA LYS A 158 -1.64 -30.07 12.37
C LYS A 158 -2.83 -29.34 12.98
N ILE A 159 -4.04 -29.74 12.61
CA ILE A 159 -5.28 -29.17 13.17
C ILE A 159 -5.37 -29.42 14.68
N LEU A 160 -4.89 -30.59 15.13
CA LEU A 160 -5.09 -31.04 16.51
C LEU A 160 -4.35 -30.20 17.55
N ASP A 161 -3.11 -29.81 17.25
CA ASP A 161 -2.19 -29.23 18.24
C ASP A 161 -1.30 -28.11 17.69
N ASN A 162 -1.58 -27.64 16.46
CA ASN A 162 -0.81 -26.60 15.77
C ASN A 162 0.67 -26.95 15.51
N THR A 163 1.09 -28.22 15.67
CA THR A 163 2.47 -28.62 15.36
C THR A 163 2.80 -28.30 13.90
N LEU A 164 3.95 -27.66 13.68
CA LEU A 164 4.42 -27.33 12.34
C LEU A 164 4.74 -28.61 11.55
N VAL A 165 4.17 -28.73 10.35
CA VAL A 165 4.45 -29.81 9.39
C VAL A 165 5.47 -29.32 8.36
N LYS A 166 5.22 -28.13 7.78
CA LYS A 166 6.08 -27.54 6.78
C LYS A 166 5.90 -26.01 6.75
N SER A 167 6.99 -25.29 6.50
CA SER A 167 6.96 -23.88 6.13
C SER A 167 7.30 -23.73 4.65
N HIS A 168 6.57 -22.85 3.99
CA HIS A 168 6.83 -22.36 2.65
C HIS A 168 7.09 -20.86 2.76
N LEU A 169 8.14 -20.39 2.10
CA LEU A 169 8.36 -18.97 1.86
C LEU A 169 8.22 -18.77 0.35
N LEU A 170 7.14 -18.14 -0.07
CA LEU A 170 6.86 -17.90 -1.48
C LEU A 170 7.25 -16.46 -1.82
N GLN A 171 7.83 -16.28 -3.00
CA GLN A 171 8.10 -14.96 -3.56
C GLN A 171 7.44 -14.87 -4.94
N MET A 172 6.85 -13.72 -5.25
CA MET A 172 6.47 -13.34 -6.59
C MET A 172 7.35 -12.18 -7.01
N LEU A 173 8.06 -12.37 -8.12
CA LEU A 173 8.77 -11.28 -8.76
C LEU A 173 7.80 -10.56 -9.71
N GLY A 174 7.76 -9.24 -9.62
CA GLY A 174 6.94 -8.39 -10.46
C GLY A 174 7.40 -8.32 -11.91
N GLY A 175 6.74 -7.48 -12.68
CA GLY A 175 7.04 -7.20 -14.08
C GLY A 175 6.01 -7.81 -15.04
N PRO A 176 6.29 -7.76 -16.36
CA PRO A 176 5.31 -8.14 -17.39
C PRO A 176 4.99 -9.63 -17.45
N PHE A 177 5.75 -10.46 -16.73
CA PHE A 177 5.56 -11.91 -16.64
C PHE A 177 5.83 -12.34 -15.20
N PRO A 178 4.94 -12.00 -14.26
CA PRO A 178 5.15 -12.30 -12.86
C PRO A 178 5.18 -13.81 -12.65
N LEU A 179 5.99 -14.26 -11.70
CA LEU A 179 6.16 -15.68 -11.40
C LEU A 179 6.29 -15.90 -9.90
N ILE A 180 5.48 -16.82 -9.38
CA ILE A 180 5.60 -17.30 -8.00
C ILE A 180 6.63 -18.44 -7.95
N THR A 181 7.60 -18.32 -7.04
CA THR A 181 8.59 -19.35 -6.73
C THR A 181 8.71 -19.57 -5.23
N GLU A 182 9.21 -20.74 -4.83
CA GLU A 182 9.50 -21.06 -3.43
C GLU A 182 10.97 -20.74 -3.11
N VAL A 183 11.18 -19.90 -2.10
CA VAL A 183 12.51 -19.60 -1.55
C VAL A 183 12.97 -20.79 -0.70
N VAL A 184 14.22 -21.20 -0.88
CA VAL A 184 14.80 -22.28 -0.07
C VAL A 184 15.07 -21.75 1.33
N THR A 185 14.40 -22.33 2.32
CA THR A 185 14.50 -21.92 3.73
C THR A 185 15.40 -22.81 4.58
N ASP A 186 15.75 -24.02 4.13
CA ASP A 186 16.53 -24.99 4.91
C ASP A 186 15.99 -25.19 6.35
N GLU A 187 16.70 -24.72 7.38
CA GLU A 187 16.29 -24.82 8.80
C GLU A 187 15.43 -23.64 9.28
N CYS A 188 15.15 -22.67 8.42
CA CYS A 188 14.30 -21.51 8.67
C CYS A 188 12.81 -21.86 8.51
N ASP A 189 12.32 -22.67 9.44
CA ASP A 189 10.90 -22.99 9.60
C ASP A 189 10.22 -22.02 10.59
N ALA A 190 8.89 -22.12 10.71
CA ALA A 190 8.08 -21.32 11.65
C ALA A 190 8.28 -19.80 11.54
N ILE A 191 8.48 -19.28 10.32
CA ILE A 191 8.51 -17.84 10.08
C ILE A 191 7.07 -17.32 10.12
N SER A 192 6.81 -16.39 11.04
CA SER A 192 5.51 -15.78 11.26
C SER A 192 5.45 -14.29 10.90
N THR A 193 6.60 -13.62 10.87
CA THR A 193 6.73 -12.21 10.54
C THR A 193 7.83 -12.06 9.49
N LEU A 194 7.60 -11.20 8.49
CA LEU A 194 8.57 -10.82 7.48
C LEU A 194 8.78 -9.31 7.55
N ILE A 195 10.02 -8.88 7.65
CA ILE A 195 10.39 -7.45 7.70
C ILE A 195 11.27 -7.15 6.48
N PRO A 196 10.76 -6.44 5.47
CA PRO A 196 11.57 -6.03 4.33
C PRO A 196 12.48 -4.85 4.70
N LYS A 197 13.77 -4.96 4.37
CA LYS A 197 14.74 -3.87 4.50
C LYS A 197 15.98 -4.16 3.67
N ASP A 198 16.50 -3.17 2.94
CA ASP A 198 17.85 -3.22 2.38
C ASP A 198 18.86 -3.05 3.54
N LEU A 199 19.44 -4.16 4.01
CA LEU A 199 20.28 -4.20 5.21
C LEU A 199 21.72 -3.82 4.91
N ASP A 200 22.24 -4.22 3.75
CA ASP A 200 23.63 -3.98 3.34
C ASP A 200 23.82 -2.85 2.32
N GLN A 201 22.74 -2.12 2.01
CA GLN A 201 22.69 -0.96 1.13
C GLN A 201 23.14 -1.26 -0.30
N ASP A 202 22.78 -2.43 -0.81
CA ASP A 202 23.11 -2.86 -2.16
C ASP A 202 21.99 -2.62 -3.19
N SER A 203 20.94 -1.88 -2.78
CA SER A 203 19.70 -1.58 -3.50
C SER A 203 18.70 -2.73 -3.58
N PHE A 204 19.10 -3.97 -3.27
CA PHE A 204 18.15 -5.07 -3.20
C PHE A 204 17.42 -5.01 -1.85
N THR A 205 16.12 -5.30 -1.87
CA THR A 205 15.37 -5.49 -0.63
C THR A 205 15.74 -6.85 -0.04
N ASP A 206 16.36 -6.85 1.15
CA ASP A 206 16.49 -8.06 1.97
C ASP A 206 15.25 -8.26 2.83
N VAL A 207 15.12 -9.44 3.44
CA VAL A 207 14.01 -9.78 4.33
C VAL A 207 14.51 -10.48 5.59
N ILE A 208 14.07 -9.99 6.74
CA ILE A 208 14.23 -10.68 8.02
C ILE A 208 12.95 -11.47 8.29
N GLY A 209 13.05 -12.79 8.33
CA GLY A 209 11.97 -13.68 8.74
C GLY A 209 12.11 -14.09 10.21
N THR A 210 11.06 -13.91 11.01
CA THR A 210 11.08 -14.26 12.43
C THR A 210 9.85 -15.05 12.87
N SER A 211 10.00 -15.88 13.91
CA SER A 211 8.86 -16.41 14.67
C SER A 211 8.27 -15.33 15.58
N ASN A 212 6.98 -15.43 15.93
CA ASN A 212 6.34 -14.48 16.85
C ASN A 212 6.37 -14.95 18.32
N ASP A 213 6.01 -14.07 19.27
CA ASP A 213 6.03 -14.40 20.70
C ASP A 213 5.07 -15.56 21.05
N TYR A 214 3.96 -15.69 20.33
CA TYR A 214 3.03 -16.79 20.54
C TYR A 214 3.69 -18.15 20.23
N GLU A 215 4.39 -18.26 19.10
CA GLU A 215 5.13 -19.48 18.74
C GLU A 215 6.22 -19.80 19.77
N ARG A 216 6.92 -18.78 20.27
CA ARG A 216 7.92 -18.96 21.32
C ARG A 216 7.30 -19.55 22.58
N GLN A 217 6.22 -18.95 23.06
CA GLN A 217 5.60 -19.34 24.34
C GLN A 217 4.82 -20.67 24.26
N ASN A 218 4.11 -20.91 23.15
CA ASN A 218 3.14 -22.01 23.06
C ASN A 218 3.66 -23.19 22.23
N LEU A 219 4.55 -22.95 21.28
CA LEU A 219 5.05 -23.96 20.34
C LEU A 219 6.56 -24.22 20.51
N SER A 220 7.21 -23.57 21.48
CA SER A 220 8.64 -23.70 21.77
C SER A 220 9.52 -23.45 20.54
N THR A 221 9.10 -22.52 19.67
CA THR A 221 9.79 -22.19 18.43
C THR A 221 10.10 -20.71 18.37
N SER A 222 11.36 -20.36 18.15
CA SER A 222 11.77 -18.96 18.09
C SER A 222 13.03 -18.82 17.24
N LYS A 223 12.85 -18.36 16.00
CA LYS A 223 13.91 -18.25 15.01
C LYS A 223 14.00 -16.84 14.43
N ILE A 224 15.20 -16.49 13.97
CA ILE A 224 15.49 -15.35 13.12
C ILE A 224 16.23 -15.88 11.90
N CYS A 225 15.78 -15.47 10.73
CA CYS A 225 16.35 -15.89 9.45
C CYS A 225 16.53 -14.68 8.56
N LEU A 226 17.65 -14.63 7.85
CA LEU A 226 18.03 -13.51 7.01
C LEU A 226 18.00 -13.98 5.56
N PHE A 227 17.25 -13.27 4.71
CA PHE A 227 17.15 -13.55 3.29
C PHE A 227 17.70 -12.36 2.53
N LYS A 228 18.77 -12.58 1.77
CA LYS A 228 19.41 -11.56 0.97
C LYS A 228 18.71 -11.41 -0.38
N GLY A 229 18.46 -10.17 -0.80
CA GLY A 229 18.01 -9.84 -2.15
C GLY A 229 19.08 -10.14 -3.21
N THR A 230 18.66 -10.57 -4.39
CA THR A 230 19.56 -10.87 -5.52
C THR A 230 18.84 -10.63 -6.84
N ALA A 231 19.58 -10.53 -7.95
CA ALA A 231 19.00 -10.41 -9.29
C ALA A 231 18.07 -11.57 -9.73
N THR A 232 17.92 -12.62 -8.92
CA THR A 232 16.97 -13.72 -9.16
C THR A 232 15.95 -13.90 -8.03
N GLY A 233 15.80 -12.89 -7.17
CA GLY A 233 14.97 -12.94 -5.96
C GLY A 233 15.76 -13.30 -4.70
N LEU A 234 15.05 -13.65 -3.64
CA LEU A 234 15.63 -13.91 -2.33
C LEU A 234 16.43 -15.21 -2.24
N VAL A 235 17.50 -15.18 -1.45
CA VAL A 235 18.28 -16.35 -1.02
C VAL A 235 18.51 -16.32 0.48
N LEU A 236 18.45 -17.47 1.16
CA LEU A 236 18.80 -17.56 2.58
C LEU A 236 20.30 -17.24 2.78
N ASP A 237 20.60 -16.25 3.62
CA ASP A 237 21.95 -15.87 4.02
C ASP A 237 21.99 -15.39 5.47
N ASN A 238 22.09 -16.33 6.40
CA ASN A 238 22.21 -16.02 7.84
C ASN A 238 23.56 -15.39 8.23
N GLU A 239 24.48 -15.17 7.28
CA GLU A 239 25.72 -14.41 7.49
C GLU A 239 25.62 -12.96 7.01
N LEU A 240 24.48 -12.55 6.42
CA LEU A 240 24.23 -11.19 5.91
C LEU A 240 24.46 -10.11 6.98
N VAL A 241 24.04 -10.37 8.22
CA VAL A 241 24.21 -9.48 9.37
C VAL A 241 25.27 -10.06 10.30
N THR A 242 26.30 -9.29 10.62
CA THR A 242 27.37 -9.75 11.51
C THR A 242 26.84 -9.99 12.92
N ASN A 243 27.03 -11.19 13.46
CA ASN A 243 26.63 -11.54 14.82
C ASN A 243 27.84 -11.89 15.69
N ASP A 244 28.40 -10.87 16.35
CA ASP A 244 29.47 -11.02 17.37
C ASP A 244 28.89 -11.12 18.81
N THR A 245 27.58 -11.28 18.94
CA THR A 245 26.84 -11.29 20.21
C THR A 245 26.60 -12.71 20.74
N SER A 246 25.79 -12.84 21.80
CA SER A 246 25.33 -14.13 22.30
C SER A 246 24.04 -14.66 21.63
N LEU A 247 23.44 -13.89 20.72
CA LEU A 247 22.18 -14.22 20.06
C LEU A 247 22.29 -15.49 19.21
N ASP A 248 21.51 -16.52 19.54
CA ASP A 248 21.36 -17.73 18.74
C ASP A 248 20.17 -17.59 17.79
N LEU A 249 20.41 -17.35 16.51
CA LEU A 249 19.36 -17.16 15.50
C LEU A 249 18.41 -18.37 15.38
N ALA A 250 18.88 -19.58 15.71
CA ALA A 250 18.06 -20.80 15.66
C ALA A 250 17.17 -20.98 16.90
N ASN A 251 17.47 -20.28 18.00
CA ASN A 251 16.74 -20.33 19.28
C ASN A 251 16.74 -18.95 19.95
N ALA A 252 16.24 -17.94 19.24
CA ALA A 252 16.44 -16.54 19.60
C ALA A 252 15.72 -16.13 20.89
N ASN A 253 14.74 -16.90 21.34
CA ASN A 253 13.78 -16.50 22.38
C ASN A 253 13.20 -15.09 22.11
N LEU A 254 12.96 -14.81 20.83
CA LEU A 254 12.43 -13.58 20.29
C LEU A 254 10.98 -13.36 20.74
N ARG A 255 10.72 -12.16 21.22
CA ARG A 255 9.39 -11.67 21.56
C ARG A 255 8.82 -10.82 20.44
N VAL A 256 9.61 -9.92 19.87
CA VAL A 256 9.15 -9.07 18.77
C VAL A 256 10.32 -8.59 17.93
N ALA A 257 10.03 -8.32 16.66
CA ALA A 257 10.91 -7.65 15.71
C ALA A 257 10.10 -6.55 15.02
N GLY A 258 10.73 -5.41 14.72
CA GLY A 258 10.07 -4.32 14.01
C GLY A 258 11.04 -3.26 13.50
N LEU A 259 10.48 -2.26 12.85
CA LEU A 259 11.21 -1.13 12.27
C LEU A 259 11.09 0.09 13.18
N VAL A 260 12.21 0.71 13.53
CA VAL A 260 12.28 1.90 14.40
C VAL A 260 13.43 2.78 13.94
N ASP A 261 13.23 4.09 13.76
CA ASP A 261 14.33 5.02 13.46
C ASP A 261 15.16 5.26 14.74
N ARG A 262 16.27 4.54 14.92
CA ARG A 262 17.02 4.58 16.19
C ARG A 262 17.75 5.90 16.38
N ASN A 263 18.34 6.42 15.31
CA ASN A 263 19.31 7.52 15.34
C ASN A 263 18.75 8.85 14.76
N ASN A 264 17.44 8.92 14.55
CA ASN A 264 16.69 10.07 14.02
C ASN A 264 17.23 10.55 12.67
N ASN A 265 17.58 9.61 11.79
CA ASN A 265 18.10 9.90 10.45
C ASN A 265 17.06 9.70 9.34
N VAL A 266 15.79 9.42 9.70
CA VAL A 266 14.64 9.10 8.85
C VAL A 266 14.68 7.68 8.26
N ALA A 267 15.84 7.04 8.19
CA ALA A 267 15.94 5.64 7.80
C ALA A 267 15.61 4.74 8.99
N LEU A 268 14.55 3.94 8.84
CA LEU A 268 14.19 2.96 9.87
C LEU A 268 15.30 1.92 10.05
N ASP A 269 15.62 1.58 11.29
CA ASP A 269 16.53 0.51 11.68
C ASP A 269 15.75 -0.72 12.14
N ILE A 270 16.44 -1.83 12.42
CA ILE A 270 15.79 -3.04 12.97
C ILE A 270 15.89 -3.04 14.48
N TYR A 271 14.74 -3.18 15.14
CA TYR A 271 14.63 -3.48 16.56
C TYR A 271 14.23 -4.93 16.78
N LEU A 272 14.88 -5.60 17.73
CA LEU A 272 14.59 -6.96 18.14
C LEU A 272 14.60 -7.04 19.66
N LEU A 273 13.59 -7.70 20.23
CA LEU A 273 13.53 -7.95 21.68
C LEU A 273 13.48 -9.45 21.94
N THR A 274 14.39 -9.96 22.77
CA THR A 274 14.35 -11.34 23.28
C THR A 274 13.90 -11.36 24.74
N GLU A 275 13.80 -12.54 25.35
CA GLU A 275 13.53 -12.64 26.79
C GLU A 275 14.58 -11.95 27.69
N THR A 276 15.81 -11.81 27.21
CA THR A 276 16.95 -11.38 28.04
C THR A 276 17.56 -10.06 27.62
N ASN A 277 17.55 -9.76 26.32
CA ASN A 277 18.28 -8.62 25.75
C ASN A 277 17.45 -7.94 24.66
N GLU A 278 17.74 -6.67 24.42
CA GLU A 278 17.32 -5.98 23.21
C GLU A 278 18.49 -5.95 22.22
N TYR A 279 18.17 -6.01 20.93
CA TYR A 279 19.13 -5.97 19.85
C TYR A 279 18.74 -4.94 18.80
N TRP A 280 19.73 -4.27 18.24
CA TRP A 280 19.57 -3.31 17.16
C TRP A 280 20.41 -3.72 15.96
N ILE A 281 19.91 -3.45 14.75
CA ILE A 281 20.71 -3.44 13.52
C ILE A 281 20.57 -2.05 12.91
N GLU A 282 21.63 -1.24 12.98
CA GLU A 282 21.68 0.07 12.34
C GLU A 282 21.93 -0.10 10.84
N VAL A 283 20.99 0.39 10.03
CA VAL A 283 21.06 0.33 8.58
C VAL A 283 21.91 1.48 8.07
N GLY A 284 22.88 1.17 7.21
CA GLY A 284 23.85 2.15 6.70
C GLY A 284 25.03 2.44 7.63
N ALA A 285 25.24 1.60 8.64
CA ALA A 285 26.46 1.62 9.43
C ALA A 285 27.71 1.43 8.55
N THR A 286 28.76 2.21 8.80
CA THR A 286 29.96 2.22 7.95
C THR A 286 30.76 0.90 7.92
N ASP A 287 30.56 0.04 8.92
CA ASP A 287 31.16 -1.28 9.05
C ASP A 287 30.23 -2.43 8.61
N GLY A 288 29.09 -2.11 8.00
CA GLY A 288 28.07 -3.05 7.56
C GLY A 288 27.05 -3.39 8.66
N PRO A 289 25.98 -4.11 8.31
CA PRO A 289 24.94 -4.46 9.27
C PRO A 289 25.47 -5.47 10.30
N LYS A 290 25.18 -5.21 11.58
CA LYS A 290 25.57 -6.07 12.70
C LYS A 290 24.51 -6.03 13.82
N PHE A 291 24.43 -7.09 14.60
CA PHE A 291 23.64 -7.10 15.82
C PHE A 291 24.39 -6.35 16.93
N GLU A 292 23.73 -5.36 17.52
CA GLU A 292 24.19 -4.65 18.71
C GLU A 292 23.33 -5.03 19.91
N GLU A 293 23.94 -5.61 20.95
CA GLU A 293 23.25 -6.18 22.12
C GLU A 293 23.24 -5.20 23.30
N PHE A 294 22.07 -5.04 23.94
CA PHE A 294 21.90 -4.22 25.14
C PHE A 294 21.08 -4.95 26.21
N ASP A 295 21.30 -4.59 27.46
CA ASP A 295 20.50 -5.06 28.60
C ASP A 295 19.24 -4.20 28.72
N TYR A 296 18.11 -4.81 29.11
CA TYR A 296 16.86 -4.09 29.37
C TYR A 296 16.17 -4.55 30.66
N ASP A 297 15.20 -3.77 31.14
CA ASP A 297 14.35 -4.14 32.28
C ASP A 297 13.06 -4.80 31.79
N ASN A 298 12.99 -6.13 31.90
CA ASN A 298 11.82 -6.92 31.48
C ASN A 298 10.64 -6.89 32.47
N THR A 299 10.70 -6.07 33.54
CA THR A 299 9.66 -6.05 34.57
C THR A 299 8.28 -5.69 33.98
N ALA A 300 8.21 -4.73 33.06
CA ALA A 300 6.94 -4.26 32.49
C ALA A 300 6.27 -5.29 31.55
N LEU A 301 7.03 -6.22 30.99
CA LEU A 301 6.55 -7.21 30.05
C LEU A 301 6.41 -8.62 30.65
N THR A 302 6.55 -8.74 31.98
CA THR A 302 6.43 -10.00 32.71
C THR A 302 5.01 -10.57 32.57
N ASP A 303 4.91 -11.87 32.27
CA ASP A 303 3.63 -12.59 32.05
C ASP A 303 2.75 -12.05 30.91
N LEU A 304 3.34 -11.25 29.99
CA LEU A 304 2.68 -10.75 28.79
C LEU A 304 3.21 -11.45 27.54
N THR A 305 2.35 -11.55 26.54
CA THR A 305 2.74 -11.92 25.17
C THR A 305 2.75 -10.67 24.30
N VAL A 306 3.80 -10.46 23.54
CA VAL A 306 3.97 -9.31 22.63
C VAL A 306 3.45 -9.68 21.25
N ASN A 307 2.56 -8.86 20.69
CA ASN A 307 1.99 -9.08 19.35
C ASN A 307 2.69 -8.25 18.28
N ASN A 308 2.92 -6.97 18.58
CA ASN A 308 3.39 -6.00 17.62
C ASN A 308 4.22 -4.93 18.34
N ILE A 309 5.11 -4.29 17.58
CA ILE A 309 5.85 -3.11 18.00
C ILE A 309 5.75 -2.06 16.90
N SER A 310 5.58 -0.82 17.32
CA SER A 310 5.63 0.37 16.48
C SER A 310 6.40 1.46 17.22
N ALA A 311 6.79 2.52 16.52
CA ALA A 311 7.45 3.65 17.15
C ALA A 311 6.86 4.97 16.67
N PHE A 312 6.41 5.77 17.62
CA PHE A 312 5.79 7.08 17.43
C PHE A 312 5.71 7.81 18.78
N ASP A 313 5.50 9.12 18.77
CA ASP A 313 5.27 9.92 19.99
C ASP A 313 3.90 9.57 20.58
N PHE A 314 3.85 8.72 21.61
CA PHE A 314 2.60 8.20 22.14
C PHE A 314 1.96 9.16 23.14
N ASP A 315 2.78 9.84 23.96
CA ASP A 315 2.34 10.71 25.05
C ASP A 315 2.45 12.22 24.76
N ALA A 316 2.61 12.56 23.48
CA ALA A 316 2.57 13.91 22.94
C ALA A 316 3.63 14.84 23.54
N ASP A 317 4.79 14.31 23.93
CA ASP A 317 5.88 15.06 24.54
C ASP A 317 6.98 15.47 23.55
N SER A 318 6.79 15.18 22.26
CA SER A 318 7.72 15.37 21.14
C SER A 318 8.96 14.45 21.19
N ASN A 319 8.92 13.38 21.98
CA ASN A 319 9.89 12.31 21.99
C ASN A 319 9.21 11.00 21.57
N GLU A 320 9.80 10.31 20.62
CA GLU A 320 9.21 9.07 20.10
C GLU A 320 9.38 7.92 21.11
N ASP A 321 8.32 7.12 21.28
CA ASP A 321 8.29 5.92 22.11
C ASP A 321 8.32 4.66 21.25
N LEU A 322 8.93 3.60 21.78
CA LEU A 322 8.62 2.25 21.32
C LEU A 322 7.32 1.81 21.99
N VAL A 323 6.31 1.51 21.17
CA VAL A 323 4.97 1.13 21.60
C VAL A 323 4.78 -0.36 21.36
N PHE A 324 4.77 -1.14 22.43
CA PHE A 324 4.52 -2.57 22.38
C PHE A 324 3.03 -2.85 22.58
N SER A 325 2.42 -3.52 21.60
CA SER A 325 1.13 -4.17 21.76
C SER A 325 1.31 -5.51 22.46
N THR A 326 0.58 -5.72 23.55
CA THR A 326 0.69 -6.92 24.36
C THR A 326 -0.67 -7.40 24.86
N TYR A 327 -0.72 -8.65 25.32
CA TYR A 327 -1.87 -9.19 26.04
C TYR A 327 -1.44 -10.09 27.20
N ASP A 328 -2.29 -10.17 28.22
CA ASP A 328 -2.08 -11.05 29.37
C ASP A 328 -2.67 -12.47 29.15
N SER A 329 -2.45 -13.37 30.10
CA SER A 329 -3.00 -14.74 30.05
C SER A 329 -4.55 -14.84 29.97
N ASN A 330 -5.28 -13.76 30.24
CA ASN A 330 -6.74 -13.69 30.08
C ASN A 330 -7.15 -13.10 28.72
N GLY A 331 -6.20 -12.72 27.88
CA GLY A 331 -6.40 -12.06 26.59
C GLY A 331 -6.65 -10.56 26.68
N ALA A 332 -6.47 -9.93 27.85
CA ALA A 332 -6.66 -8.49 28.01
C ALA A 332 -5.50 -7.72 27.39
N GLY A 333 -5.81 -6.84 26.44
CA GLY A 333 -4.84 -5.99 25.74
C GLY A 333 -4.22 -4.92 26.63
N LYS A 334 -2.94 -4.62 26.39
CA LYS A 334 -2.18 -3.55 27.02
C LYS A 334 -1.20 -2.93 26.03
N PHE A 335 -1.03 -1.62 26.09
CA PHE A 335 0.12 -0.95 25.48
C PHE A 335 1.19 -0.71 26.54
N ILE A 336 2.44 -0.98 26.16
CA ILE A 336 3.62 -0.68 26.97
C ILE A 336 4.46 0.30 26.15
N THR A 337 4.68 1.50 26.66
CA THR A 337 5.49 2.51 25.96
C THR A 337 6.85 2.62 26.62
N VAL A 338 7.90 2.68 25.82
CA VAL A 338 9.28 2.82 26.27
C VAL A 338 9.89 4.01 25.53
N PRO A 339 10.16 5.13 26.22
CA PRO A 339 10.71 6.31 25.57
C PRO A 339 12.06 6.04 24.93
N LYS A 340 12.29 6.60 23.73
CA LYS A 340 13.64 6.65 23.16
C LYS A 340 14.51 7.61 23.97
N SER A 341 15.79 7.27 24.10
CA SER A 341 16.78 8.08 24.81
C SER A 341 18.12 8.06 24.08
N GLY A 342 18.33 9.03 23.20
CA GLY A 342 19.46 9.00 22.26
C GLY A 342 19.30 7.82 21.30
N ASP A 343 20.37 7.06 21.08
CA ASP A 343 20.38 5.91 20.17
C ASP A 343 19.92 4.60 20.87
N GLY A 344 19.04 4.68 21.84
CA GLY A 344 18.59 3.52 22.63
C GLY A 344 17.25 3.75 23.33
N THR A 345 16.92 2.88 24.28
CA THR A 345 15.64 2.87 24.98
C THR A 345 15.78 3.25 26.46
N ASN A 346 14.74 3.83 27.04
CA ASN A 346 14.70 4.15 28.48
C ASN A 346 13.65 3.31 29.22
N TRP A 347 13.95 2.03 29.45
CA TRP A 347 13.10 1.10 30.20
C TRP A 347 12.80 1.50 31.64
N ALA A 348 13.50 2.50 32.21
CA ALA A 348 13.19 3.01 33.54
C ALA A 348 11.96 3.94 33.57
N GLU A 349 11.57 4.47 32.41
CA GLU A 349 10.43 5.39 32.24
C GLU A 349 9.26 4.72 31.50
N THR A 350 9.24 3.39 31.48
CA THR A 350 8.15 2.63 30.87
C THR A 350 6.79 2.97 31.48
N LEU A 351 5.80 3.19 30.62
CA LEU A 351 4.40 3.37 30.99
C LEU A 351 3.56 2.17 30.52
N VAL A 352 2.49 1.90 31.25
CA VAL A 352 1.57 0.78 30.99
C VAL A 352 0.17 1.32 30.87
N TYR A 353 -0.46 1.06 29.73
CA TYR A 353 -1.82 1.47 29.42
C TYR A 353 -2.72 0.25 29.35
N ASP A 354 -3.70 0.22 30.24
CA ASP A 354 -4.72 -0.83 30.35
C ASP A 354 -6.00 -0.44 29.59
N ASN A 355 -6.89 -1.43 29.38
CA ASN A 355 -8.21 -1.26 28.75
C ASN A 355 -8.14 -0.84 27.28
N VAL A 356 -7.05 -1.19 26.61
CA VAL A 356 -6.94 -1.11 25.14
C VAL A 356 -7.40 -2.44 24.54
N PRO A 357 -7.88 -2.46 23.29
CA PRO A 357 -8.20 -3.72 22.61
C PRO A 357 -6.97 -4.63 22.53
N ASN A 358 -7.18 -5.93 22.33
CA ASN A 358 -6.07 -6.83 22.00
C ASN A 358 -5.65 -6.57 20.56
N THR A 359 -4.51 -5.91 20.38
CA THR A 359 -4.09 -5.40 19.07
C THR A 359 -3.10 -6.34 18.40
N LYS A 360 -3.19 -6.44 17.08
CA LYS A 360 -2.25 -7.17 16.22
C LYS A 360 -1.56 -6.24 15.23
N VAL A 361 -2.14 -5.08 14.95
CA VAL A 361 -1.54 -4.03 14.14
C VAL A 361 -1.72 -2.69 14.83
N VAL A 362 -0.65 -1.91 14.85
CA VAL A 362 -0.61 -0.50 15.24
C VAL A 362 0.25 0.20 14.19
N GLN A 363 -0.30 1.12 13.41
CA GLN A 363 0.44 1.81 12.35
C GLN A 363 0.04 3.27 12.31
N THR A 364 1.02 4.16 12.11
CA THR A 364 0.76 5.58 11.89
C THR A 364 0.10 5.76 10.52
N ILE A 365 -0.90 6.63 10.44
CA ILE A 365 -1.60 7.00 9.19
C ILE A 365 -1.75 8.53 9.11
N VAL A 366 -2.39 9.04 8.07
CA VAL A 366 -2.85 10.43 7.98
C VAL A 366 -4.37 10.38 7.76
N TYR A 367 -5.14 10.56 8.82
CA TYR A 367 -6.60 10.42 8.79
C TYR A 367 -7.29 11.71 8.39
N ASP A 368 -7.01 12.83 9.06
CA ASP A 368 -7.75 14.08 8.85
C ASP A 368 -6.93 15.20 8.19
N GLN A 369 -5.75 14.85 7.67
CA GLN A 369 -4.79 15.74 7.02
C GLN A 369 -4.29 16.90 7.89
N ASP A 370 -4.36 16.76 9.22
CA ASP A 370 -3.81 17.74 10.14
C ASP A 370 -2.32 17.48 10.44
N THR A 371 -1.80 18.03 11.54
CA THR A 371 -0.40 17.81 11.97
C THR A 371 -0.28 16.95 13.22
N GLU A 372 -1.40 16.60 13.83
CA GLU A 372 -1.47 15.66 14.95
C GLU A 372 -1.24 14.24 14.40
N LEU A 373 -0.81 13.35 15.29
CA LEU A 373 -0.50 11.99 14.89
C LEU A 373 -1.77 11.15 14.91
N ASP A 374 -2.02 10.46 13.78
CA ASP A 374 -3.05 9.43 13.68
C ASP A 374 -2.46 8.04 13.70
N VAL A 375 -3.14 7.13 14.37
CA VAL A 375 -2.75 5.72 14.48
C VAL A 375 -3.92 4.80 14.18
N PHE A 376 -3.79 4.05 13.09
CA PHE A 376 -4.67 2.93 12.79
C PHE A 376 -4.33 1.75 13.70
N VAL A 377 -5.36 1.22 14.35
CA VAL A 377 -5.27 0.06 15.23
C VAL A 377 -6.25 -1.00 14.77
N MET A 378 -5.70 -2.19 14.53
CA MET A 378 -6.49 -3.40 14.34
C MET A 378 -6.20 -4.41 15.46
N GLY A 379 -7.27 -4.98 15.98
CA GLY A 379 -7.24 -5.98 17.04
C GLY A 379 -8.31 -7.05 16.88
N ASP A 380 -8.32 -8.00 17.81
CA ASP A 380 -9.34 -9.04 17.89
C ASP A 380 -9.89 -9.20 19.32
N GLY A 381 -11.07 -9.79 19.48
CA GLY A 381 -11.63 -10.08 20.81
C GLY A 381 -10.93 -11.20 21.58
N THR A 382 -10.06 -11.96 20.91
CA THR A 382 -9.12 -12.92 21.51
C THR A 382 -7.73 -12.70 20.93
N PRO A 383 -6.66 -13.16 21.61
CA PRO A 383 -5.31 -13.01 21.08
C PRO A 383 -5.17 -13.51 19.64
N SER A 384 -4.78 -12.60 18.75
CA SER A 384 -4.49 -12.95 17.37
C SER A 384 -3.05 -13.35 17.22
N ASN A 385 -2.83 -14.51 16.62
CA ASN A 385 -1.52 -15.08 16.37
C ASN A 385 -1.43 -15.70 14.96
N GLY A 386 -2.42 -15.43 14.09
CA GLY A 386 -2.58 -16.06 12.76
C GLY A 386 -3.00 -17.54 12.80
N ILE A 387 -3.01 -18.18 13.97
CA ILE A 387 -3.26 -19.62 14.14
C ILE A 387 -4.63 -19.89 14.77
N ASP A 388 -4.98 -19.10 15.78
CA ASP A 388 -6.20 -19.15 16.59
C ASP A 388 -7.10 -17.97 16.20
N LEU A 389 -7.65 -18.08 15.00
CA LEU A 389 -8.51 -17.07 14.38
C LEU A 389 -9.81 -16.83 15.17
N ASN A 390 -10.35 -15.62 15.09
CA ASN A 390 -11.53 -15.22 15.82
C ASN A 390 -12.35 -14.19 15.02
N PRO A 391 -13.69 -14.27 15.05
CA PRO A 391 -14.51 -13.46 14.18
C PRO A 391 -14.87 -12.11 14.79
N THR A 392 -14.21 -11.69 15.87
CA THR A 392 -14.43 -10.37 16.44
C THR A 392 -13.20 -9.53 16.22
N SER A 393 -13.26 -8.64 15.23
CA SER A 393 -12.17 -7.68 14.95
C SER A 393 -12.52 -6.29 15.46
N THR A 394 -11.52 -5.59 15.97
CA THR A 394 -11.58 -4.16 16.31
C THR A 394 -10.79 -3.41 15.24
N LEU A 395 -11.38 -2.39 14.63
CA LEU A 395 -10.73 -1.47 13.71
C LEU A 395 -10.99 -0.06 14.22
N LYS A 396 -9.92 0.68 14.52
CA LYS A 396 -9.98 2.01 15.13
C LYS A 396 -8.93 2.92 14.54
N VAL A 397 -9.26 4.20 14.47
CA VAL A 397 -8.27 5.28 14.37
C VAL A 397 -8.19 5.95 15.73
N TYR A 398 -6.97 6.12 16.22
CA TYR A 398 -6.67 6.95 17.37
C TYR A 398 -5.99 8.23 16.90
N GLU A 399 -6.26 9.33 17.58
CA GLU A 399 -5.73 10.65 17.26
C GLU A 399 -5.20 11.31 18.54
N THR A 400 -4.08 12.02 18.41
CA THR A 400 -3.37 12.60 19.54
C THR A 400 -4.21 13.67 20.22
N GLY A 401 -4.48 13.49 21.52
CA GLY A 401 -5.09 14.53 22.34
C GLY A 401 -4.07 15.44 23.06
N GLU A 402 -4.49 15.99 24.19
CA GLU A 402 -3.61 16.79 25.07
C GLU A 402 -2.61 15.93 25.85
N VAL A 403 -2.91 14.64 26.08
CA VAL A 403 -2.11 13.76 26.96
C VAL A 403 -1.48 12.57 26.25
N ASN A 404 -2.19 11.93 25.31
CA ASN A 404 -1.67 10.81 24.53
C ASN A 404 -2.61 10.48 23.36
N ILE A 405 -2.18 9.52 22.53
CA ILE A 405 -2.92 9.01 21.37
C ILE A 405 -4.28 8.39 21.70
N LEU A 406 -4.56 7.94 22.94
CA LEU A 406 -5.79 7.21 23.27
C LEU A 406 -6.99 8.12 23.61
N GLU A 407 -6.86 9.44 23.54
CA GLU A 407 -7.90 10.36 23.98
C GLU A 407 -9.05 10.51 22.98
N ASN A 408 -8.74 10.49 21.69
CA ASN A 408 -9.70 10.55 20.60
C ASN A 408 -9.68 9.20 19.86
N GLU A 409 -10.86 8.63 19.64
CA GLU A 409 -11.00 7.38 18.89
C GLU A 409 -12.19 7.41 17.94
N VAL A 410 -11.99 6.83 16.76
CA VAL A 410 -13.00 6.61 15.73
C VAL A 410 -13.04 5.11 15.43
N ASP A 411 -14.21 4.50 15.57
CA ASP A 411 -14.42 3.10 15.19
C ASP A 411 -14.70 3.00 13.68
N ILE A 412 -14.05 2.04 13.02
CA ILE A 412 -14.36 1.66 11.63
C ILE A 412 -15.21 0.38 11.68
N ALA A 413 -16.47 0.49 11.26
CA ALA A 413 -17.40 -0.64 11.26
C ALA A 413 -17.48 -1.26 9.86
N TYR A 414 -17.64 -2.58 9.79
CA TYR A 414 -17.92 -3.29 8.55
C TYR A 414 -18.93 -4.43 8.77
N THR A 415 -19.66 -4.81 7.73
CA THR A 415 -20.84 -5.69 7.85
C THR A 415 -20.52 -7.07 8.43
N LYS A 416 -19.34 -7.63 8.10
CA LYS A 416 -18.94 -9.00 8.49
C LYS A 416 -18.10 -9.08 9.77
N GLN A 417 -17.95 -7.97 10.51
CA GLN A 417 -17.06 -7.83 11.68
C GLN A 417 -17.24 -8.82 12.83
N ALA A 418 -18.38 -9.52 12.89
CA ALA A 418 -18.68 -10.53 13.90
C ALA A 418 -18.62 -11.98 13.35
N THR A 419 -18.26 -12.16 12.07
CA THR A 419 -18.25 -13.45 11.36
C THR A 419 -16.93 -13.75 10.65
N THR A 420 -16.04 -12.77 10.52
CA THR A 420 -14.77 -12.87 9.79
C THR A 420 -13.58 -12.56 10.66
N SER A 421 -12.43 -13.16 10.35
CA SER A 421 -11.15 -12.83 10.96
C SER A 421 -10.29 -12.10 9.93
N LEU A 422 -9.69 -10.97 10.30
CA LEU A 422 -8.78 -10.21 9.43
C LEU A 422 -7.33 -10.69 9.60
N ASN A 423 -6.53 -10.67 8.54
CA ASN A 423 -5.09 -10.87 8.65
C ASN A 423 -4.39 -9.60 9.18
N ASN A 424 -3.15 -9.72 9.65
CA ASN A 424 -2.34 -8.60 10.17
C ASN A 424 -1.52 -7.82 9.11
N SER A 425 -1.61 -8.19 7.84
CA SER A 425 -0.97 -7.48 6.72
C SER A 425 -1.88 -6.36 6.24
N VAL A 426 -1.53 -5.14 6.64
CA VAL A 426 -2.24 -3.91 6.24
C VAL A 426 -1.59 -3.34 5.01
N VAL A 427 -2.36 -3.18 3.94
CA VAL A 427 -1.92 -2.48 2.75
C VAL A 427 -2.54 -1.10 2.74
N GLN A 428 -1.72 -0.11 3.07
CA GLN A 428 -2.07 1.29 2.86
C GLN A 428 -1.79 1.63 1.40
N ALA A 429 -2.78 2.17 0.72
CA ALA A 429 -2.70 2.63 -0.66
C ALA A 429 -3.52 3.92 -0.81
N ASP A 430 -3.41 4.54 -1.97
CA ASP A 430 -4.29 5.61 -2.44
C ASP A 430 -4.80 5.10 -3.78
N PHE A 431 -5.73 4.15 -3.72
CA PHE A 431 -6.16 3.41 -4.91
C PHE A 431 -7.13 4.23 -5.74
N ASP A 432 -7.83 5.17 -5.11
CA ASP A 432 -8.78 6.03 -5.78
C ASP A 432 -8.12 7.24 -6.46
N THR A 433 -6.85 7.49 -6.11
CA THR A 433 -5.94 8.51 -6.64
C THR A 433 -6.39 9.94 -6.39
N ASP A 434 -7.14 10.16 -5.31
CA ASP A 434 -7.62 11.48 -4.90
C ASP A 434 -6.55 12.29 -4.13
N PHE A 435 -5.42 11.66 -3.80
CA PHE A 435 -4.28 12.21 -3.07
C PHE A 435 -4.58 12.58 -1.61
N ASP A 436 -5.67 12.08 -1.04
CA ASP A 436 -5.97 12.20 0.38
C ASP A 436 -5.15 11.22 1.23
N GLY A 437 -4.72 10.12 0.60
CA GLY A 437 -3.93 9.03 1.14
C GLY A 437 -4.61 8.28 2.29
N GLY A 438 -4.24 7.01 2.46
CA GLY A 438 -4.61 6.26 3.66
C GLY A 438 -5.83 5.37 3.48
N ASP A 439 -6.20 5.01 2.25
CA ASP A 439 -7.03 3.84 2.01
C ASP A 439 -6.34 2.58 2.54
N ILE A 440 -7.15 1.63 2.96
CA ILE A 440 -6.67 0.39 3.57
C ILE A 440 -7.30 -0.83 2.88
N LEU A 441 -6.45 -1.76 2.49
CA LEU A 441 -6.82 -3.09 2.02
C LEU A 441 -6.39 -4.14 3.05
N LEU A 442 -7.30 -5.05 3.39
CA LEU A 442 -7.05 -6.15 4.33
C LEU A 442 -7.55 -7.47 3.76
N SER A 443 -6.73 -8.52 3.83
CA SER A 443 -7.20 -9.88 3.53
C SER A 443 -8.03 -10.42 4.69
N PHE A 444 -9.09 -11.15 4.38
CA PHE A 444 -9.68 -12.06 5.36
C PHE A 444 -8.80 -13.31 5.51
N GLU A 445 -8.75 -13.83 6.72
CA GLU A 445 -8.26 -15.17 7.00
C GLU A 445 -9.37 -16.19 6.70
N ASN A 446 -9.00 -17.39 6.27
CA ASN A 446 -9.98 -18.47 6.08
C ASN A 446 -10.61 -18.87 7.44
N TYR A 447 -11.81 -18.33 7.70
CA TYR A 447 -12.52 -18.50 8.95
C TYR A 447 -14.02 -18.69 8.74
N GLY A 448 -14.56 -19.77 9.32
CA GLY A 448 -15.98 -20.06 9.30
C GLY A 448 -16.50 -20.33 7.88
N ASP A 449 -17.73 -19.88 7.61
CA ASP A 449 -18.39 -20.04 6.30
C ASP A 449 -18.28 -18.76 5.44
N THR A 450 -17.21 -17.98 5.62
CA THR A 450 -17.01 -16.70 4.89
C THR A 450 -16.61 -16.95 3.45
N THR A 451 -17.25 -16.25 2.52
CA THR A 451 -16.97 -16.31 1.08
C THR A 451 -16.29 -15.06 0.52
N ALA A 452 -16.34 -13.93 1.24
CA ALA A 452 -15.56 -12.74 0.91
C ALA A 452 -14.06 -12.99 1.10
N SER A 453 -13.27 -12.38 0.23
CA SER A 453 -11.82 -12.56 0.16
C SER A 453 -11.05 -11.44 0.85
N PHE A 454 -11.59 -10.22 0.85
CA PHE A 454 -10.91 -9.06 1.43
C PHE A 454 -11.87 -7.94 1.82
N LEU A 455 -11.35 -7.01 2.63
CA LEU A 455 -12.01 -5.78 3.04
C LEU A 455 -11.31 -4.59 2.39
N VAL A 456 -12.09 -3.73 1.74
CA VAL A 456 -11.68 -2.42 1.25
C VAL A 456 -12.16 -1.38 2.24
N ILE A 457 -11.28 -0.49 2.66
CA ILE A 457 -11.61 0.65 3.52
C ILE A 457 -11.14 1.90 2.78
N GLU A 458 -12.09 2.58 2.17
CA GLU A 458 -11.87 3.83 1.43
C GLU A 458 -11.95 5.00 2.41
N LYS A 459 -10.99 5.89 2.36
CA LYS A 459 -11.08 7.18 3.04
C LYS A 459 -11.89 8.13 2.17
N GLN A 460 -12.88 8.78 2.76
CA GLN A 460 -13.75 9.70 2.03
C GLN A 460 -13.69 11.08 2.64
N GLU A 461 -13.36 12.07 1.80
CA GLU A 461 -13.43 13.49 2.13
C GLU A 461 -14.82 14.06 1.80
N THR A 462 -15.46 14.72 2.77
CA THR A 462 -16.67 15.51 2.53
C THR A 462 -16.46 16.95 2.98
N THR A 463 -16.64 17.91 2.06
CA THR A 463 -16.64 19.35 2.37
C THR A 463 -18.06 19.91 2.30
N ASP A 464 -18.51 20.57 3.38
CA ASP A 464 -19.85 21.14 3.47
C ASP A 464 -19.97 22.57 2.87
N GLU A 465 -21.19 23.14 2.88
CA GLU A 465 -21.44 24.50 2.35
C GLU A 465 -20.75 25.62 3.14
N GLU A 466 -20.20 25.33 4.33
CA GLU A 466 -19.45 26.27 5.18
C GLU A 466 -17.92 26.12 5.03
N ASP A 467 -17.46 25.38 4.03
CA ASP A 467 -16.05 25.02 3.79
C ASP A 467 -15.43 24.23 4.95
N VAL A 468 -16.23 23.42 5.66
CA VAL A 468 -15.75 22.48 6.69
C VAL A 468 -15.57 21.12 6.06
N THR A 469 -14.34 20.60 6.12
CA THR A 469 -13.96 19.28 5.64
C THR A 469 -14.03 18.26 6.77
N THR A 470 -14.63 17.10 6.50
CA THR A 470 -14.69 15.94 7.40
C THR A 470 -14.26 14.70 6.66
N TYR A 471 -13.61 13.78 7.38
CA TYR A 471 -13.13 12.51 6.85
C TYR A 471 -13.89 11.35 7.50
N GLU A 472 -14.20 10.33 6.70
CA GLU A 472 -14.83 9.09 7.15
C GLU A 472 -14.18 7.90 6.45
N TYR A 473 -14.01 6.79 7.17
CA TYR A 473 -13.63 5.51 6.58
C TYR A 473 -14.87 4.69 6.24
N VAL A 474 -15.04 4.35 4.98
CA VAL A 474 -16.11 3.48 4.49
C VAL A 474 -15.54 2.10 4.18
N ALA A 475 -15.95 1.11 4.98
CA ALA A 475 -15.45 -0.27 4.86
C ALA A 475 -16.49 -1.18 4.18
N GLN A 476 -16.10 -1.80 3.06
CA GLN A 476 -16.93 -2.72 2.28
C GLN A 476 -16.11 -3.94 1.85
N ASP A 477 -16.71 -5.12 1.91
CA ASP A 477 -16.07 -6.33 1.36
C ASP A 477 -16.32 -6.51 -0.14
N ASP A 478 -15.55 -7.39 -0.77
CA ASP A 478 -15.60 -7.66 -2.21
C ASP A 478 -16.98 -8.13 -2.71
N GLU A 479 -17.78 -8.78 -1.85
CA GLU A 479 -19.15 -9.19 -2.21
C GLU A 479 -20.14 -8.02 -2.14
N GLU A 480 -19.97 -7.11 -1.16
CA GLU A 480 -20.78 -5.90 -1.04
C GLU A 480 -20.56 -4.94 -2.20
N LEU A 481 -19.30 -4.83 -2.64
CA LEU A 481 -18.91 -4.09 -3.84
C LEU A 481 -19.35 -4.80 -5.13
N GLY A 482 -19.73 -6.07 -5.06
CA GLY A 482 -20.18 -6.84 -6.22
C GLY A 482 -19.09 -7.07 -7.26
N LEU A 483 -17.83 -7.22 -6.80
CA LEU A 483 -16.68 -7.34 -7.68
C LEU A 483 -16.76 -8.61 -8.53
N ALA A 484 -16.40 -8.48 -9.81
CA ALA A 484 -16.36 -9.59 -10.74
C ALA A 484 -15.00 -10.32 -10.67
N ASN A 485 -14.98 -11.57 -11.15
CA ASN A 485 -13.77 -12.38 -11.29
C ASN A 485 -13.00 -12.68 -10.00
N ILE A 486 -13.63 -12.53 -8.83
CA ILE A 486 -13.13 -13.07 -7.57
C ILE A 486 -13.32 -14.60 -7.58
N PRO A 487 -12.27 -15.41 -7.37
CA PRO A 487 -12.39 -16.86 -7.33
C PRO A 487 -13.24 -17.37 -6.14
N GLU A 488 -14.01 -18.44 -6.35
CA GLU A 488 -14.68 -19.14 -5.25
C GLU A 488 -13.70 -19.99 -4.44
N GLY A 489 -13.89 -20.09 -3.12
CA GLY A 489 -13.06 -20.92 -2.24
C GLY A 489 -11.88 -20.18 -1.62
N HIS A 490 -12.12 -18.94 -1.17
CA HIS A 490 -11.11 -18.08 -0.53
C HIS A 490 -10.26 -18.82 0.51
N ALA A 491 -8.94 -18.70 0.37
CA ALA A 491 -7.98 -19.04 1.42
C ALA A 491 -7.27 -17.79 1.95
N PHE A 492 -6.80 -16.92 1.05
CA PHE A 492 -6.08 -15.68 1.38
C PHE A 492 -5.95 -14.77 0.15
N THR A 493 -5.74 -13.48 0.38
CA THR A 493 -5.50 -12.48 -0.67
C THR A 493 -4.17 -11.76 -0.41
N VAL A 494 -3.32 -11.65 -1.43
CA VAL A 494 -2.08 -10.85 -1.38
C VAL A 494 -2.22 -9.70 -2.37
N PHE A 495 -2.14 -8.46 -1.88
CA PHE A 495 -2.21 -7.26 -2.71
C PHE A 495 -0.84 -6.75 -3.12
N ILE A 496 -0.69 -6.38 -4.39
CA ILE A 496 0.54 -5.84 -4.98
C ILE A 496 0.24 -5.21 -6.34
N ASP A 497 0.78 -4.03 -6.63
CA ASP A 497 0.85 -3.50 -7.99
C ASP A 497 2.14 -4.07 -8.64
N TYR A 498 2.03 -5.20 -9.35
CA TYR A 498 3.23 -5.90 -9.85
C TYR A 498 3.67 -5.40 -11.22
N ASN A 499 2.92 -4.50 -11.84
CA ASN A 499 3.19 -4.00 -13.20
C ASN A 499 3.45 -2.48 -13.23
N SER A 500 3.34 -1.82 -12.07
CA SER A 500 3.52 -0.38 -11.83
C SER A 500 2.57 0.49 -12.66
N ASP A 501 1.33 0.06 -12.86
CA ASP A 501 0.29 0.82 -13.58
C ASP A 501 -0.66 1.61 -12.67
N PHE A 502 -0.39 1.62 -11.34
CA PHE A 502 -1.17 2.23 -10.26
C PHE A 502 -2.43 1.48 -9.87
N ASP A 503 -2.81 0.41 -10.58
CA ASP A 503 -3.88 -0.47 -10.14
C ASP A 503 -3.32 -1.50 -9.16
N ILE A 504 -4.01 -1.72 -8.04
CA ILE A 504 -3.59 -2.77 -7.10
C ILE A 504 -4.00 -4.12 -7.69
N ASP A 505 -3.04 -4.87 -8.19
CA ASP A 505 -3.23 -6.27 -8.59
C ASP A 505 -3.27 -7.20 -7.36
N VAL A 506 -3.58 -8.48 -7.62
CA VAL A 506 -3.82 -9.47 -6.57
C VAL A 506 -3.25 -10.85 -6.90
N ILE A 507 -2.84 -11.54 -5.85
CA ILE A 507 -2.70 -13.00 -5.85
C ILE A 507 -3.81 -13.56 -4.97
N PHE A 508 -4.73 -14.30 -5.57
CA PHE A 508 -5.73 -15.06 -4.82
C PHE A 508 -5.19 -16.45 -4.50
N ALA A 509 -5.15 -16.79 -3.22
CA ALA A 509 -5.00 -18.16 -2.75
C ALA A 509 -6.38 -18.78 -2.56
N VAL A 510 -6.59 -19.92 -3.20
CA VAL A 510 -7.89 -20.58 -3.31
C VAL A 510 -7.78 -22.04 -2.90
N GLU A 511 -8.66 -22.51 -2.02
CA GLU A 511 -8.78 -23.92 -1.66
C GLU A 511 -9.34 -24.72 -2.84
N GLY A 512 -8.60 -25.72 -3.30
CA GLY A 512 -9.06 -26.62 -4.36
C GLY A 512 -9.75 -27.87 -3.81
N GLU A 513 -10.25 -28.70 -4.74
CA GLU A 513 -10.85 -29.98 -4.38
C GLU A 513 -9.80 -31.02 -3.97
N VAL A 514 -10.16 -31.88 -3.00
CA VAL A 514 -9.31 -32.99 -2.56
C VAL A 514 -8.95 -33.90 -3.75
N ASN A 515 -7.67 -34.11 -3.97
CA ASN A 515 -7.19 -35.05 -4.96
C ASN A 515 -7.46 -36.49 -4.51
N ALA A 516 -8.32 -37.20 -5.24
CA ALA A 516 -8.75 -38.56 -4.89
C ALA A 516 -7.63 -39.62 -4.92
N GLU A 517 -6.50 -39.36 -5.59
CA GLU A 517 -5.36 -40.28 -5.66
C GLU A 517 -4.39 -40.09 -4.50
N THR A 518 -4.11 -38.84 -4.12
CA THR A 518 -3.15 -38.50 -3.05
C THR A 518 -3.79 -38.28 -1.69
N ASN A 519 -5.10 -38.02 -1.65
CA ASN A 519 -5.84 -37.57 -0.47
C ASN A 519 -5.27 -36.27 0.13
N LEU A 520 -4.77 -35.40 -0.75
CA LEU A 520 -4.27 -34.08 -0.40
C LEU A 520 -5.18 -33.01 -1.01
N THR A 521 -5.32 -31.91 -0.31
CA THR A 521 -6.04 -30.72 -0.76
C THR A 521 -5.03 -29.69 -1.24
N PRO A 522 -5.17 -29.13 -2.46
CA PRO A 522 -4.30 -28.06 -2.90
C PRO A 522 -4.81 -26.70 -2.39
N VAL A 523 -3.88 -25.80 -2.08
CA VAL A 523 -4.11 -24.34 -2.13
C VAL A 523 -3.44 -23.83 -3.38
N ASN A 524 -4.24 -23.20 -4.24
CA ASN A 524 -3.88 -22.75 -5.56
C ASN A 524 -3.73 -21.23 -5.57
N PHE A 525 -2.63 -20.74 -6.10
CA PHE A 525 -2.35 -19.31 -6.23
C PHE A 525 -2.59 -18.87 -7.66
N PHE A 526 -3.39 -17.82 -7.83
CA PHE A 526 -3.71 -17.21 -9.12
C PHE A 526 -3.32 -15.74 -9.09
N ILE A 527 -2.45 -15.33 -10.00
CA ILE A 527 -2.13 -13.93 -10.24
C ILE A 527 -3.24 -13.36 -11.14
N GLN A 528 -3.87 -12.27 -10.72
CA GLN A 528 -4.87 -11.57 -11.51
C GLN A 528 -4.54 -10.09 -11.59
N THR A 529 -4.40 -9.60 -12.83
CA THR A 529 -4.23 -8.17 -13.11
C THR A 529 -5.51 -7.42 -12.78
N ASN A 530 -5.39 -6.23 -12.20
CA ASN A 530 -6.45 -5.24 -12.13
C ASN A 530 -6.40 -4.34 -13.38
N GLU A 531 -7.51 -4.23 -14.11
CA GLU A 531 -7.60 -3.53 -15.40
C GLU A 531 -8.41 -2.23 -15.29
N SER A 532 -8.43 -1.63 -14.10
CA SER A 532 -9.24 -0.46 -13.78
C SER A 532 -8.79 0.82 -14.46
N ASN A 533 -7.52 0.96 -14.88
CA ASN A 533 -6.98 2.18 -15.50
C ASN A 533 -6.54 2.05 -16.97
#